data_AF-A0A2H0TQU2-F1
#
_entry.id   AF-A0A2H0TQU2-F1
#
_cell.length_a   1.000
_cell.length_b   1.000
_cell.length_c   1.000
_cell.angle_alpha   90.00
_cell.angle_beta   90.00
_cell.angle_gamma   90.00
#
_symmetry.space_group_name_H-M   'P 1'
#
loop_
_entity.id
_entity.type
_entity.pdbx_description
1 polymer ?
#
loop_
_entity_poly.entity_id
_entity_poly.type
_entity_poly.pdbx_seq_one_letter_code
_entity_poly.pdbx_strand_id
1 'polypeptide(L)'
;TPANKDSLGLYTGVGMWVNLTTGNPRQLATFLAAAKASEEARVVEAKADLDESAERISDSVLFLNGSRAWGFDIWDGRELERGTSDEVKGWNAPIVVAYLESNRNVTVGCPNNAVAEAILGKGGLKNAFPVLDEIVSGWGGRESIGGSPRGMELTEEQAREAASKIAELVKNS
;
A
#
# COMPACT_ATOMS: atom_id res chain seq x y z
N THR A 1 -25.94 11.61 -24.36
CA THR A 1 -25.85 10.15 -24.18
C THR A 1 -24.42 9.77 -23.86
N PRO A 2 -24.11 9.22 -22.66
CA PRO A 2 -22.73 9.07 -22.17
C PRO A 2 -22.02 7.77 -22.62
N ALA A 3 -22.56 7.02 -23.58
CA ALA A 3 -22.07 5.68 -23.94
C ALA A 3 -20.83 5.63 -24.87
N ASN A 4 -20.20 6.76 -25.22
CA ASN A 4 -19.22 6.80 -26.33
C ASN A 4 -17.75 6.96 -25.92
N LYS A 5 -17.46 7.13 -24.61
CA LYS A 5 -16.07 7.25 -24.11
C LYS A 5 -15.48 5.89 -23.67
N ASP A 6 -16.31 5.01 -23.13
CA ASP A 6 -15.88 3.68 -22.65
C ASP A 6 -15.50 2.72 -23.79
N SER A 7 -16.23 2.75 -24.89
CA SER A 7 -15.97 1.91 -26.05
C SER A 7 -14.63 2.25 -26.71
N LEU A 8 -14.30 3.54 -26.85
CA LEU A 8 -13.04 3.98 -27.43
C LEU A 8 -11.84 3.51 -26.59
N GLY A 9 -11.91 3.67 -25.26
CA GLY A 9 -10.87 3.21 -24.33
C GLY A 9 -10.65 1.70 -24.41
N LEU A 10 -11.73 0.91 -24.51
CA LEU A 10 -11.65 -0.54 -24.69
C LEU A 10 -10.97 -0.92 -26.01
N TYR A 11 -11.37 -0.33 -27.14
CA TYR A 11 -10.77 -0.63 -28.45
C TYR A 11 -9.30 -0.21 -28.52
N THR A 12 -8.95 0.94 -27.94
CA THR A 12 -7.55 1.39 -27.85
C THR A 12 -6.72 0.44 -26.98
N GLY A 13 -7.23 0.03 -25.81
CA GLY A 13 -6.54 -0.90 -24.91
C GLY A 13 -6.31 -2.28 -25.54
N VAL A 14 -7.35 -2.87 -26.14
CA VAL A 14 -7.24 -4.16 -26.85
C VAL A 14 -6.32 -4.05 -28.05
N GLY A 15 -6.42 -2.97 -28.83
CA GLY A 15 -5.54 -2.74 -29.98
C GLY A 15 -4.07 -2.61 -29.60
N MET A 16 -3.76 -1.90 -28.50
CA MET A 16 -2.41 -1.81 -27.95
C MET A 16 -1.92 -3.18 -27.45
N TRP A 17 -2.77 -3.94 -26.75
CA TRP A 17 -2.42 -5.27 -26.25
C TRP A 17 -2.08 -6.26 -27.38
N VAL A 18 -2.91 -6.30 -28.43
CA VAL A 18 -2.65 -7.14 -29.61
C VAL A 18 -1.36 -6.70 -30.30
N ASN A 19 -1.14 -5.40 -30.48
CA ASN A 19 0.09 -4.88 -31.09
C ASN A 19 1.35 -5.27 -30.28
N LEU A 20 1.29 -5.17 -28.95
CA LEU A 20 2.36 -5.58 -28.03
C LEU A 20 2.64 -7.08 -28.09
N THR A 21 1.60 -7.92 -28.22
CA THR A 21 1.72 -9.39 -28.10
C THR A 21 1.91 -10.12 -29.42
N THR A 22 1.54 -9.53 -30.56
CA THR A 22 1.53 -10.26 -31.85
C THR A 22 2.19 -9.54 -33.03
N GLY A 23 2.64 -8.28 -32.90
CA GLY A 23 2.92 -7.48 -34.10
C GLY A 23 4.15 -6.56 -34.12
N ASN A 24 4.66 -6.09 -32.98
CA ASN A 24 5.69 -5.04 -33.02
C ASN A 24 6.69 -5.06 -31.83
N PRO A 25 7.74 -5.89 -31.90
CA PRO A 25 8.77 -5.96 -30.86
C PRO A 25 9.48 -4.63 -30.57
N ARG A 26 9.58 -3.73 -31.56
CA ARG A 26 10.20 -2.41 -31.38
C ARG A 26 9.34 -1.47 -30.54
N GLN A 27 8.02 -1.46 -30.74
CA GLN A 27 7.12 -0.69 -29.87
C GLN A 27 7.07 -1.28 -28.46
N LEU A 28 7.06 -2.61 -28.32
CA LEU A 28 7.14 -3.27 -27.01
C LEU A 28 8.37 -2.83 -26.22
N ALA A 29 9.54 -2.73 -26.87
CA ALA A 29 10.76 -2.25 -26.21
C ALA A 29 10.60 -0.82 -25.65
N THR A 30 9.94 0.09 -26.37
CA THR A 30 9.68 1.46 -25.90
C THR A 30 8.73 1.47 -24.69
N PHE A 31 7.65 0.69 -24.72
CA PHE A 31 6.72 0.59 -23.60
C PHE A 31 7.38 -0.04 -22.36
N LEU A 32 8.21 -1.08 -22.56
CA LEU A 32 8.98 -1.68 -21.48
C LEU A 32 9.99 -0.70 -20.89
N ALA A 33 10.68 0.09 -21.72
CA ALA A 33 11.60 1.11 -21.24
C ALA A 33 10.87 2.20 -20.43
N ALA A 34 9.70 2.67 -20.91
CA ALA A 34 8.89 3.63 -20.19
C ALA A 34 8.36 3.07 -18.86
N ALA A 35 7.89 1.82 -18.84
CA ALA A 35 7.43 1.15 -17.62
C ALA A 35 8.57 0.99 -16.60
N LYS A 36 9.78 0.62 -17.05
CA LYS A 36 10.96 0.55 -16.19
C LYS A 36 11.33 1.92 -15.60
N ALA A 37 11.37 2.96 -16.43
CA ALA A 37 11.68 4.31 -15.96
C ALA A 37 10.63 4.80 -14.94
N SER A 38 9.35 4.52 -15.18
CA SER A 38 8.27 4.85 -14.23
C SER A 38 8.41 4.10 -12.91
N GLU A 39 8.77 2.82 -12.96
CA GLU A 39 8.96 1.99 -11.76
C GLU A 39 10.21 2.41 -10.98
N GLU A 40 11.31 2.71 -11.67
CA GLU A 40 12.53 3.25 -11.05
C GLU A 40 12.25 4.58 -10.35
N ALA A 41 11.49 5.48 -10.97
CA ALA A 41 11.08 6.74 -10.35
C ALA A 41 10.22 6.50 -9.09
N ARG A 42 9.22 5.62 -9.17
CA ARG A 42 8.38 5.24 -8.01
C ARG A 42 9.23 4.71 -6.86
N VAL A 43 10.19 3.83 -7.14
CA VAL A 43 11.07 3.25 -6.12
C VAL A 43 11.95 4.31 -5.48
N VAL A 44 12.48 5.27 -6.26
CA VAL A 44 13.26 6.38 -5.72
C VAL A 44 12.41 7.25 -4.80
N GLU A 45 11.20 7.62 -5.21
CA GLU A 45 10.27 8.41 -4.41
C GLU A 45 9.84 7.67 -3.14
N ALA A 46 9.47 6.39 -3.22
CA ALA A 46 9.07 5.59 -2.07
C ALA A 46 10.20 5.44 -1.03
N LYS A 47 11.46 5.36 -1.48
CA LYS A 47 12.64 5.36 -0.59
C LYS A 47 12.86 6.73 0.04
N ALA A 48 12.76 7.80 -0.74
CA ALA A 48 12.89 9.16 -0.20
C ALA A 48 11.80 9.45 0.85
N ASP A 49 10.55 9.04 0.61
CA ASP A 49 9.47 9.14 1.59
C ASP A 49 9.79 8.37 2.88
N LEU A 50 10.35 7.16 2.75
CA LEU A 50 10.76 6.36 3.90
C LEU A 50 11.88 7.04 4.70
N ASP A 51 12.83 7.70 4.05
CA ASP A 51 13.93 8.39 4.73
C ASP A 51 13.48 9.73 5.34
N GLU A 52 12.56 10.45 4.69
CA GLU A 52 12.17 11.82 5.05
C GLU A 52 11.00 11.88 6.04
N SER A 53 10.04 10.95 5.94
CA SER A 53 8.71 11.08 6.56
C SER A 53 8.29 9.89 7.43
N ALA A 54 9.13 8.85 7.51
CA ALA A 54 8.80 7.67 8.29
C ALA A 54 8.93 7.92 9.79
N GLU A 55 7.89 7.56 10.51
CA GLU A 55 7.85 7.59 11.95
C GLU A 55 7.59 6.18 12.49
N ARG A 56 8.51 5.70 13.34
CA ARG A 56 8.31 4.45 14.06
C ARG A 56 7.35 4.67 15.23
N ILE A 57 6.14 4.13 15.12
CA ILE A 57 5.13 4.18 16.19
C ILE A 57 5.35 3.04 17.20
N SER A 58 5.76 1.87 16.71
CA SER A 58 6.15 0.72 17.52
C SER A 58 7.09 -0.21 16.76
N ASP A 59 7.61 -1.26 17.41
CA ASP A 59 8.47 -2.26 16.75
C ASP A 59 7.82 -2.87 15.51
N SER A 60 6.48 -3.01 15.50
CA SER A 60 5.75 -3.61 14.37
C SER A 60 5.04 -2.61 13.46
N VAL A 61 4.93 -1.33 13.85
CA VAL A 61 4.11 -0.33 13.14
C VAL A 61 4.93 0.89 12.74
N LEU A 62 4.93 1.16 11.43
CA LEU A 62 5.49 2.37 10.83
C LEU A 62 4.37 3.27 10.31
N PHE A 63 4.47 4.57 10.56
CA PHE A 63 3.65 5.59 9.94
C PHE A 63 4.47 6.35 8.89
N LEU A 64 3.91 6.56 7.71
CA LEU A 64 4.49 7.43 6.66
C LEU A 64 3.59 8.64 6.49
N ASN A 65 4.12 9.81 6.84
CA ASN A 65 3.37 11.05 6.73
C ASN A 65 3.62 11.72 5.37
N GLY A 66 2.64 11.62 4.47
CA GLY A 66 2.69 12.36 3.21
C GLY A 66 3.52 11.66 2.13
N SER A 67 3.22 10.39 1.87
CA SER A 67 3.87 9.65 0.80
C SER A 67 3.40 10.11 -0.57
N ARG A 68 4.39 10.31 -1.46
CA ARG A 68 4.25 10.76 -2.85
C ARG A 68 4.01 9.59 -3.81
N ALA A 69 4.53 8.42 -3.46
CA ALA A 69 4.43 7.21 -4.27
C ALA A 69 3.77 6.05 -3.51
N TRP A 70 3.28 5.04 -4.21
CA TRP A 70 2.92 3.77 -3.55
C TRP A 70 4.16 2.88 -3.40
N GLY A 71 4.39 2.28 -2.24
CA GLY A 71 5.68 1.62 -1.97
C GLY A 71 5.74 0.56 -0.88
N PHE A 72 4.68 -0.20 -0.59
CA PHE A 72 4.73 -1.26 0.45
C PHE A 72 5.88 -2.27 0.25
N ASP A 73 6.25 -2.56 -0.99
CA ASP A 73 7.42 -3.39 -1.33
C ASP A 73 8.76 -2.84 -0.81
N ILE A 74 8.81 -1.52 -0.59
CA ILE A 74 9.94 -0.79 -0.02
C ILE A 74 9.72 -0.58 1.49
N TRP A 75 8.55 -0.08 1.88
CA TRP A 75 8.26 0.39 3.23
C TRP A 75 8.23 -0.72 4.27
N ASP A 76 7.72 -1.90 3.89
CA ASP A 76 7.65 -3.06 4.80
C ASP A 76 9.06 -3.56 5.19
N GLY A 77 10.07 -3.22 4.37
CA GLY A 77 11.49 -3.42 4.66
C GLY A 77 11.86 -4.89 4.84
N ARG A 78 11.80 -5.67 3.76
CA ARG A 78 12.12 -7.10 3.77
C ARG A 78 13.55 -7.38 4.23
N GLU A 79 13.71 -8.24 5.24
CA GLU A 79 15.01 -8.65 5.81
C GLU A 79 15.28 -10.14 5.54
N LEU A 80 15.92 -10.44 4.41
CA LEU A 80 16.13 -11.81 3.91
C LEU A 80 16.94 -12.70 4.87
N GLU A 81 17.85 -12.13 5.65
CA GLU A 81 18.74 -12.85 6.55
C GLU A 81 18.10 -13.18 7.92
N ARG A 82 16.97 -12.54 8.26
CA ARG A 82 16.37 -12.66 9.61
C ARG A 82 15.21 -13.64 9.71
N GLY A 83 14.53 -13.93 8.60
CA GLY A 83 13.41 -14.87 8.57
C GLY A 83 12.84 -15.08 7.17
N THR A 84 11.86 -15.96 7.05
CA THR A 84 11.10 -16.23 5.81
C THR A 84 10.04 -15.15 5.55
N SER A 85 9.39 -15.18 4.37
CA SER A 85 8.35 -14.20 3.99
C SER A 85 7.17 -14.20 4.97
N ASP A 86 6.92 -15.33 5.62
CA ASP A 86 5.72 -15.55 6.42
C ASP A 86 5.98 -15.33 7.92
N GLU A 87 7.21 -14.95 8.29
CA GLU A 87 7.61 -14.67 9.67
C GLU A 87 7.76 -13.16 9.91
N VAL A 88 7.18 -12.66 11.01
CA VAL A 88 7.25 -11.24 11.42
C VAL A 88 8.69 -10.70 11.43
N LYS A 89 9.65 -11.48 11.97
CA LYS A 89 11.08 -11.11 12.06
C LYS A 89 11.78 -10.92 10.72
N GLY A 90 11.16 -11.34 9.61
CA GLY A 90 11.69 -11.13 8.26
C GLY A 90 11.32 -9.76 7.67
N TRP A 91 10.72 -8.88 8.46
CA TRP A 91 10.23 -7.56 8.04
C TRP A 91 10.58 -6.51 9.09
N ASN A 92 11.11 -5.38 8.65
CA ASN A 92 11.45 -4.24 9.51
C ASN A 92 10.19 -3.44 9.93
N ALA A 93 9.20 -3.36 9.05
CA ALA A 93 7.91 -2.71 9.31
C ALA A 93 6.75 -3.63 8.89
N PRO A 94 6.41 -4.64 9.71
CA PRO A 94 5.36 -5.59 9.36
C PRO A 94 3.98 -4.96 9.14
N ILE A 95 3.71 -3.81 9.75
CA ILE A 95 2.53 -2.99 9.49
C ILE A 95 2.98 -1.59 9.10
N VAL A 96 2.54 -1.13 7.94
CA VAL A 96 2.78 0.24 7.45
C VAL A 96 1.43 0.95 7.31
N VAL A 97 1.33 2.14 7.88
CA VAL A 97 0.22 3.08 7.70
C VAL A 97 0.74 4.27 6.90
N ALA A 98 0.32 4.41 5.65
CA ALA A 98 0.79 5.46 4.77
C ALA A 98 -0.34 6.45 4.47
N TYR A 99 -0.11 7.73 4.81
CA TYR A 99 -0.95 8.82 4.33
C TYR A 99 -0.43 9.29 2.96
N LEU A 100 -1.28 9.20 1.94
CA LEU A 100 -0.98 9.56 0.55
C LEU A 100 -1.48 10.99 0.29
N GLU A 101 -0.56 11.92 0.01
CA GLU A 101 -0.93 13.34 -0.16
C GLU A 101 -1.82 13.57 -1.38
N SER A 102 -1.53 12.85 -2.47
CA SER A 102 -2.18 13.04 -3.77
C SER A 102 -3.70 12.91 -3.75
N ASN A 103 -4.24 12.11 -2.83
CA ASN A 103 -5.67 11.86 -2.68
C ASN A 103 -6.16 12.02 -1.24
N ARG A 104 -5.32 12.58 -0.35
CA ARG A 104 -5.60 12.82 1.08
C ARG A 104 -6.19 11.60 1.76
N ASN A 105 -5.55 10.46 1.48
CA ASN A 105 -6.09 9.16 1.84
C ASN A 105 -5.08 8.34 2.62
N VAL A 106 -5.56 7.38 3.41
CA VAL A 106 -4.69 6.47 4.18
C VAL A 106 -4.76 5.06 3.63
N THR A 107 -3.65 4.35 3.66
CA THR A 107 -3.62 2.91 3.41
C THR A 107 -2.88 2.22 4.55
N VAL A 108 -3.42 1.08 4.98
CA VAL A 108 -2.77 0.21 5.96
C VAL A 108 -2.39 -1.07 5.23
N GLY A 109 -1.13 -1.46 5.30
CA GLY A 109 -0.66 -2.69 4.66
C GLY A 109 0.20 -3.52 5.60
N CYS A 110 0.21 -4.80 5.28
CA CYS A 110 1.03 -5.82 5.86
C CYS A 110 1.51 -6.72 4.72
N PRO A 111 2.75 -7.25 4.75
CA PRO A 111 3.32 -7.99 3.64
C PRO A 111 2.47 -9.16 3.14
N ASN A 112 1.82 -9.89 4.06
CA ASN A 112 0.96 -11.03 3.75
C ASN A 112 0.07 -11.42 4.93
N ASN A 113 -0.85 -12.34 4.68
CA ASN A 113 -1.81 -12.81 5.67
C ASN A 113 -1.16 -13.50 6.86
N ALA A 114 -0.07 -14.27 6.66
CA ALA A 114 0.58 -15.01 7.74
C ALA A 114 1.19 -14.04 8.77
N VAL A 115 1.88 -12.99 8.29
CA VAL A 115 2.43 -11.93 9.14
C VAL A 115 1.31 -11.14 9.81
N ALA A 116 0.25 -10.78 9.08
CA ALA A 116 -0.88 -10.05 9.65
C ALA A 116 -1.57 -10.84 10.77
N GLU A 117 -1.80 -12.14 10.55
CA GLU A 117 -2.43 -13.01 11.56
C GLU A 117 -1.52 -13.31 12.74
N ALA A 118 -0.20 -13.38 12.52
CA ALA A 118 0.76 -13.55 13.62
C ALA A 118 0.79 -12.33 14.56
N ILE A 119 0.49 -11.13 14.04
CA ILE A 119 0.55 -9.87 14.80
C ILE A 119 -0.80 -9.50 15.40
N LEU A 120 -1.89 -9.64 14.64
CA LEU A 120 -3.23 -9.16 15.01
C LEU A 120 -4.21 -10.30 15.29
N GLY A 121 -3.76 -11.55 15.27
CA GLY A 121 -4.60 -12.74 15.41
C GLY A 121 -5.35 -13.09 14.12
N LYS A 122 -6.10 -14.21 14.18
CA LYS A 122 -6.86 -14.75 13.04
C LYS A 122 -7.74 -13.67 12.40
N GLY A 123 -7.65 -13.50 11.07
CA GLY A 123 -8.30 -12.43 10.33
C GLY A 123 -7.42 -11.19 10.06
N GLY A 124 -6.24 -11.10 10.67
CA GLY A 124 -5.22 -10.11 10.35
C GLY A 124 -5.69 -8.66 10.54
N LEU A 125 -5.45 -7.81 9.54
CA LEU A 125 -5.83 -6.39 9.56
C LEU A 125 -7.32 -6.15 9.79
N LYS A 126 -8.20 -7.12 9.52
CA LYS A 126 -9.64 -6.96 9.81
C LYS A 126 -9.92 -6.72 11.29
N ASN A 127 -9.03 -7.17 12.17
CA ASN A 127 -9.14 -6.93 13.61
C ASN A 127 -8.81 -5.49 13.99
N ALA A 128 -8.13 -4.73 13.12
CA ALA A 128 -7.90 -3.30 13.31
C ALA A 128 -9.10 -2.44 12.90
N PHE A 129 -9.92 -2.85 11.94
CA PHE A 129 -10.99 -1.98 11.41
C PHE A 129 -12.00 -1.50 12.47
N PRO A 130 -12.46 -2.34 13.43
CA PRO A 130 -13.38 -1.87 14.46
C PRO A 130 -12.84 -0.74 15.34
N VAL A 131 -11.53 -0.74 15.67
CA VAL A 131 -10.94 0.35 16.47
C VAL A 131 -10.67 1.59 15.62
N LEU A 132 -10.41 1.41 14.32
CA LEU A 132 -10.21 2.51 13.39
C LEU A 132 -11.52 3.24 13.06
N ASP A 133 -12.65 2.52 13.11
CA ASP A 133 -14.00 3.10 12.98
C ASP A 133 -14.33 4.11 14.09
N GLU A 134 -13.59 4.11 15.22
CA GLU A 134 -13.69 5.14 16.26
C GLU A 134 -13.18 6.51 15.79
N ILE A 135 -12.25 6.54 14.83
CA ILE A 135 -11.67 7.77 14.26
C ILE A 135 -12.57 8.28 13.13
N VAL A 136 -12.84 7.41 12.16
CA VAL A 136 -13.70 7.67 11.00
C VAL A 136 -14.35 6.35 10.59
N SER A 137 -15.66 6.29 10.47
CA SER A 137 -16.37 5.05 10.13
C SER A 137 -16.16 4.58 8.69
N GLY A 138 -16.11 3.28 8.46
CA GLY A 138 -16.17 2.68 7.12
C GLY A 138 -14.84 2.10 6.64
N TRP A 139 -13.91 1.83 7.56
CA TRP A 139 -12.68 1.12 7.23
C TRP A 139 -12.99 -0.27 6.69
N GLY A 140 -12.16 -0.74 5.77
CA GLY A 140 -12.35 -2.05 5.17
C GLY A 140 -11.20 -2.45 4.27
N GLY A 141 -11.16 -3.73 3.92
CA GLY A 141 -10.09 -4.29 3.10
C GLY A 141 -9.96 -5.79 3.25
N ARG A 142 -8.77 -6.27 2.94
CA ARG A 142 -8.32 -7.66 3.06
C ARG A 142 -7.51 -7.84 4.35
N GLU A 143 -7.21 -9.09 4.65
CA GLU A 143 -6.48 -9.53 5.83
C GLU A 143 -5.04 -8.95 5.91
N SER A 144 -4.40 -8.69 4.76
CA SER A 144 -3.06 -8.08 4.70
C SER A 144 -3.01 -6.70 4.06
N ILE A 145 -4.11 -6.21 3.47
CA ILE A 145 -4.16 -4.87 2.88
C ILE A 145 -5.49 -4.23 3.27
N GLY A 146 -5.43 -3.26 4.17
CA GLY A 146 -6.53 -2.39 4.57
C GLY A 146 -6.54 -1.08 3.79
N GLY A 147 -7.72 -0.67 3.33
CA GLY A 147 -7.93 0.65 2.74
C GLY A 147 -8.42 1.65 3.78
N SER A 148 -8.46 2.92 3.38
CA SER A 148 -9.17 3.96 4.10
C SER A 148 -10.69 3.75 4.14
N PRO A 149 -11.38 4.53 4.98
CA PRO A 149 -12.82 4.70 4.90
C PRO A 149 -13.28 5.08 3.49
N ARG A 150 -14.23 4.33 2.94
CA ARG A 150 -14.66 4.51 1.55
C ARG A 150 -15.23 5.90 1.29
N GLY A 151 -14.59 6.64 0.39
CA GLY A 151 -15.08 7.93 -0.10
C GLY A 151 -14.89 9.09 0.88
N MET A 152 -14.04 8.93 1.91
CA MET A 152 -13.69 10.00 2.83
C MET A 152 -12.20 10.33 2.76
N GLU A 153 -11.89 11.62 2.80
CA GLU A 153 -10.54 12.12 3.00
C GLU A 153 -10.22 12.09 4.50
N LEU A 154 -8.97 11.81 4.84
CA LEU A 154 -8.48 11.90 6.22
C LEU A 154 -7.49 13.06 6.33
N THR A 155 -7.35 13.61 7.53
CA THR A 155 -6.21 14.47 7.85
C THR A 155 -4.98 13.65 8.23
N GLU A 156 -3.81 14.27 8.18
CA GLU A 156 -2.55 13.65 8.64
C GLU A 156 -2.63 13.20 10.09
N GLU A 157 -3.27 14.01 10.96
CA GLU A 157 -3.46 13.68 12.37
C GLU A 157 -4.33 12.44 12.55
N GLN A 158 -5.41 12.31 11.77
CA GLN A 158 -6.27 11.12 11.80
C GLN A 158 -5.55 9.88 11.30
N ALA A 159 -4.70 10.02 10.27
CA ALA A 159 -3.89 8.91 9.76
C ALA A 159 -2.83 8.46 10.79
N ARG A 160 -2.21 9.41 11.50
CA ARG A 160 -1.29 9.13 12.59
C ARG A 160 -1.99 8.50 13.81
N GLU A 161 -3.19 8.97 14.14
CA GLU A 161 -4.02 8.38 15.19
C GLU A 161 -4.36 6.92 14.85
N ALA A 162 -4.69 6.63 13.58
CA ALA A 162 -4.91 5.27 13.10
C ALA A 162 -3.69 4.37 13.33
N ALA A 163 -2.48 4.87 13.01
CA ALA A 163 -1.24 4.14 13.27
C ALA A 163 -1.02 3.87 14.78
N SER A 164 -1.37 4.84 15.62
CA SER A 164 -1.26 4.72 17.09
C SER A 164 -2.24 3.68 17.65
N LYS A 165 -3.51 3.69 17.21
CA LYS A 165 -4.53 2.71 17.59
C LYS A 165 -4.14 1.28 17.17
N ILE A 166 -3.57 1.11 15.98
CA ILE A 166 -3.06 -0.20 15.54
C ILE A 166 -1.91 -0.64 16.44
N ALA A 167 -0.96 0.25 16.76
CA ALA A 167 0.15 -0.08 17.65
C ALA A 167 -0.32 -0.48 19.07
N GLU A 168 -1.40 0.10 19.58
CA GLU A 168 -2.02 -0.31 20.84
C GLU A 168 -2.60 -1.73 20.77
N LEU A 169 -3.27 -2.08 19.67
CA LEU A 169 -3.77 -3.44 19.45
C LEU A 169 -2.66 -4.49 19.41
N VAL A 170 -1.55 -4.19 18.74
CA VAL A 170 -0.40 -5.09 18.64
C VAL A 170 0.20 -5.40 20.02
N LYS A 171 0.28 -4.40 20.91
CA LYS A 171 0.81 -4.60 22.28
C LYS A 171 -0.07 -5.49 23.15
N ASN A 172 -1.36 -5.58 22.84
CA ASN A 172 -2.36 -6.30 23.61
C ASN A 172 -2.69 -7.69 23.03
N SER A 173 -2.03 -8.09 21.94
CA SER A 173 -2.19 -9.37 21.25
C SER A 173 -1.12 -10.37 21.68
#